data_AF-A0A6B1F2A9-F1
#
_entry.id   AF-A0A6B1F2A9-F1
#
_cell.length_a   1.000
_cell.length_b   1.000
_cell.length_c   1.000
_cell.angle_alpha   90.00
_cell.angle_beta   90.00
_cell.angle_gamma   90.00
#
_symmetry.space_group_name_H-M   'P 1'
#
loop_
_entity.id
_entity.type
_entity.pdbx_description
1 polymer ?
#
loop_
_entity_poly.entity_id
_entity_poly.type
_entity_poly.pdbx_seq_one_letter_code
_entity_poly.pdbx_strand_id
1 'polypeptide(L)'
;FTLAHEIAHYLLHRQIIIEEGEWSENVLLRSGQPLNVEYEANRLASDLIIPTDLLKQVIAEYSEPITCEVIDELASRFGVSSAAMEIKLQLS
;
A
#
# COMPACT_ATOMS: atom_id res chain seq x y z
N PHE A 1 0.00 6.65 3.93
CA PHE A 1 0.29 5.22 4.12
C PHE A 1 -0.37 4.66 5.37
N THR A 2 -0.01 5.12 6.58
CA THR A 2 -0.57 4.62 7.86
C THR A 2 -2.08 4.44 7.85
N LEU A 3 -2.86 5.47 7.49
CA LEU A 3 -4.32 5.34 7.43
C LEU A 3 -4.81 4.25 6.46
N ALA A 4 -4.20 4.14 5.28
CA ALA A 4 -4.55 3.10 4.31
C ALA A 4 -4.19 1.70 4.82
N HIS A 5 -3.11 1.60 5.60
CA HIS A 5 -2.70 0.38 6.28
C HIS A 5 -3.70 -0.03 7.37
N GLU A 6 -4.15 0.89 8.23
CA GLU A 6 -5.21 0.58 9.20
C GLU A 6 -6.53 0.16 8.52
N ILE A 7 -6.91 0.83 7.43
CA ILE A 7 -8.07 0.45 6.62
C ILE A 7 -7.87 -0.96 6.04
N ALA A 8 -6.68 -1.28 5.53
CA ALA A 8 -6.37 -2.58 4.99
C ALA A 8 -6.50 -3.70 6.05
N HIS A 9 -5.97 -3.47 7.25
CA HIS A 9 -6.18 -4.41 8.37
C HIS A 9 -7.66 -4.59 8.69
N TYR A 10 -8.42 -3.51 8.76
CA TYR A 10 -9.87 -3.62 9.00
C TYR A 10 -10.57 -4.43 7.91
N LEU A 11 -10.26 -4.20 6.63
CA LEU A 11 -10.92 -4.90 5.52
C LEU A 11 -10.58 -6.39 5.49
N LEU A 12 -9.30 -6.74 5.64
CA LEU A 12 -8.80 -8.11 5.50
C LEU A 12 -8.94 -8.93 6.79
N HIS A 13 -8.70 -8.32 7.94
CA HIS A 13 -8.42 -9.02 9.19
C HIS A 13 -9.47 -8.79 10.28
N ARG A 14 -10.59 -8.08 9.99
CA ARG A 14 -11.69 -7.87 10.96
C ARG A 14 -12.16 -9.14 11.66
N GLN A 15 -12.13 -10.29 10.99
CA GLN A 15 -12.65 -11.54 11.55
C GLN A 15 -11.72 -12.07 12.67
N ILE A 16 -10.40 -11.93 12.49
CA ILE A 16 -9.40 -12.23 13.52
C ILE A 16 -9.66 -11.34 14.75
N ILE A 17 -9.92 -10.05 14.53
CA ILE A 17 -10.22 -9.07 15.59
C ILE A 17 -11.51 -9.44 16.35
N ILE A 18 -12.55 -9.90 15.64
CA ILE A 18 -13.83 -10.29 16.25
C ILE A 18 -13.69 -11.58 17.08
N GLU A 19 -12.92 -12.56 16.58
CA GLU A 19 -12.72 -13.85 17.24
C GLU A 19 -11.81 -13.77 18.46
N GLU A 20 -10.81 -12.87 18.45
CA GLU A 20 -9.92 -12.63 19.60
C GLU A 20 -10.54 -11.74 20.69
N GLY A 21 -11.75 -11.19 20.45
CA GLY A 21 -12.56 -10.53 21.48
C GLY A 21 -12.08 -9.16 21.96
N GLU A 22 -10.94 -8.67 21.48
CA GLU A 22 -10.39 -7.36 21.84
C GLU A 22 -10.23 -6.46 20.60
N TRP A 23 -11.13 -5.50 20.43
CA TRP A 23 -10.78 -4.22 19.78
C TRP A 23 -9.89 -3.44 20.74
N SER A 24 -8.66 -3.90 20.98
CA SER A 24 -7.67 -3.02 21.57
C SER A 24 -7.05 -2.23 20.42
N GLU A 25 -7.03 -0.89 20.55
CA GLU A 25 -6.23 -0.02 19.68
C GLU A 25 -4.81 -0.59 19.46
N ASN A 26 -4.29 -1.35 20.43
CA ASN A 26 -2.97 -1.99 20.37
C ASN A 26 -2.86 -3.18 19.39
N VAL A 27 -3.94 -3.91 19.05
CA VAL A 27 -3.84 -5.03 18.09
C VAL A 27 -3.50 -4.51 16.70
N LEU A 28 -4.03 -3.33 16.33
CA LEU A 28 -3.76 -2.66 15.06
C LEU A 28 -2.54 -1.71 15.14
N LEU A 29 -2.40 -0.96 16.23
CA LEU A 29 -1.41 0.14 16.30
C LEU A 29 -0.06 -0.23 16.93
N ARG A 30 0.11 -1.43 17.52
CA ARG A 30 1.36 -1.78 18.23
C ARG A 30 1.80 -3.23 18.09
N SER A 31 2.66 -3.45 17.08
CA SER A 31 3.81 -4.36 17.10
C SER A 31 3.58 -5.71 17.80
N GLY A 32 3.14 -6.69 17.02
CA GLY A 32 2.96 -8.07 17.47
C GLY A 32 2.19 -8.97 16.51
N GLN A 33 1.64 -8.43 15.41
CA GLN A 33 0.91 -9.24 14.45
C GLN A 33 1.83 -10.22 13.70
N PRO A 34 1.29 -11.37 13.26
CA PRO A 34 2.04 -12.29 12.42
C PRO A 34 2.56 -11.59 11.16
N LEU A 35 3.80 -11.91 10.77
CA LEU A 35 4.47 -11.27 9.64
C LEU A 35 3.65 -11.29 8.33
N ASN A 36 2.85 -12.33 8.12
CA ASN A 36 1.98 -12.44 6.95
C ASN A 36 0.81 -11.43 6.98
N VAL A 37 0.26 -11.14 8.16
CA VAL A 37 -0.87 -10.20 8.32
C VAL A 37 -0.41 -8.77 8.01
N GLU A 38 0.75 -8.39 8.54
CA GLU A 38 1.41 -7.10 8.23
C GLU A 38 1.74 -6.98 6.74
N TYR A 39 2.23 -8.06 6.11
CA TYR A 39 2.52 -8.07 4.69
C TYR A 39 1.28 -7.90 3.82
N GLU A 40 0.19 -8.60 4.16
CA GLU A 40 -1.10 -8.49 3.46
C GLU A 40 -1.70 -7.08 3.57
N ALA A 41 -1.65 -6.49 4.76
CA ALA A 41 -2.11 -5.12 4.98
C ALA A 41 -1.25 -4.10 4.22
N ASN A 42 0.08 -4.24 4.24
CA ASN A 42 0.98 -3.38 3.47
C ASN A 42 0.72 -3.45 1.96
N ARG A 43 0.46 -4.65 1.43
CA ARG A 43 0.14 -4.83 0.01
C ARG A 43 -1.16 -4.12 -0.35
N LEU A 44 -2.24 -4.35 0.41
CA LEU A 44 -3.52 -3.69 0.15
C LEU A 44 -3.44 -2.18 0.37
N ALA A 45 -2.71 -1.70 1.38
CA ALA A 45 -2.51 -0.26 1.60
C ALA A 45 -1.79 0.41 0.41
N SER A 46 -0.78 -0.27 -0.14
CA SER A 46 -0.09 0.18 -1.35
C SER A 46 -1.03 0.23 -2.55
N ASP A 47 -1.90 -0.78 -2.74
CA ASP A 47 -2.89 -0.81 -3.80
C ASP A 47 -4.00 0.24 -3.64
N LEU A 48 -4.39 0.57 -2.41
CA LEU A 48 -5.34 1.63 -2.12
C LEU A 48 -4.79 3.03 -2.46
N ILE A 49 -3.48 3.24 -2.27
CA ILE A 49 -2.84 4.53 -2.53
C ILE A 49 -2.40 4.65 -4.00
N ILE A 50 -1.84 3.57 -4.55
CA ILE A 50 -1.36 3.49 -5.93
C ILE A 50 -2.08 2.33 -6.63
N PRO A 51 -3.32 2.54 -7.11
CA PRO A 51 -4.09 1.49 -7.79
C PRO A 51 -3.36 0.98 -9.03
N THR A 52 -3.11 -0.32 -9.09
CA THR A 52 -2.26 -0.95 -10.12
C THR A 52 -2.76 -0.71 -11.54
N ASP A 53 -4.08 -0.81 -11.76
CA ASP A 53 -4.64 -0.61 -13.10
C ASP A 53 -4.54 0.86 -13.56
N LEU A 54 -4.73 1.80 -12.63
CA LEU A 54 -4.53 3.22 -12.92
C LEU A 54 -3.06 3.53 -13.17
N LEU A 55 -2.15 2.97 -12.37
CA LEU A 55 -0.71 3.11 -12.57
C LEU A 55 -0.29 2.61 -13.95
N LYS A 56 -0.79 1.45 -14.38
CA LYS A 56 -0.53 0.90 -15.71
C LYS A 56 -1.03 1.81 -16.84
N GLN A 57 -2.22 2.39 -16.69
CA GLN A 57 -2.76 3.35 -17.65
C GLN A 57 -1.89 4.59 -17.76
N VAL A 58 -1.44 5.14 -16.62
CA VAL A 58 -0.60 6.34 -16.59
C VAL A 58 0.81 6.04 -17.13
N ILE A 59 1.40 4.89 -16.82
CA ILE A 59 2.71 4.48 -17.35
C ILE A 59 2.68 4.37 -18.88
N ALA A 60 1.56 3.90 -19.45
CA ALA A 60 1.41 3.80 -20.90
C ALA A 60 1.47 5.15 -21.64
N GLU A 61 1.37 6.28 -20.94
CA GLU A 61 1.58 7.63 -21.50
C GLU A 61 3.06 7.94 -21.73
N TYR A 62 3.99 7.20 -21.12
CA TYR A 62 5.42 7.44 -21.19
C TYR A 62 6.10 6.48 -22.18
N SER A 63 7.19 6.93 -22.78
CA SER A 63 8.07 6.06 -23.57
C SER A 63 8.97 5.25 -22.63
N GLU A 64 9.24 4.00 -22.98
CA GLU A 64 10.26 3.20 -22.28
C GLU A 64 11.68 3.71 -22.57
N PRO A 65 12.64 3.61 -21.62
CA PRO A 65 12.49 3.07 -20.26
C PRO A 65 11.96 4.10 -19.25
N ILE A 66 11.39 3.62 -18.14
CA ILE A 66 11.02 4.46 -17.00
C ILE A 66 12.30 5.01 -16.35
N THR A 67 12.50 6.33 -16.42
CA THR A 67 13.65 7.02 -15.80
C THR A 67 13.32 7.53 -14.39
N CYS A 68 14.32 8.00 -13.66
CA CYS A 68 14.12 8.61 -12.34
C CYS A 68 13.16 9.81 -12.40
N GLU A 69 13.25 10.63 -13.46
CA GLU A 69 12.35 11.77 -13.67
C GLU A 69 10.89 11.33 -13.86
N VAL A 70 10.67 10.20 -14.56
CA VAL A 70 9.34 9.60 -14.71
C VAL A 70 8.82 9.09 -13.36
N ILE A 71 9.67 8.48 -12.53
CA ILE A 71 9.29 8.03 -11.18
C ILE A 71 8.85 9.22 -10.32
N ASP A 72 9.57 10.34 -10.36
CA ASP A 72 9.23 11.55 -9.63
C ASP A 72 7.90 12.15 -10.12
N GLU A 73 7.66 12.15 -11.44
CA GLU A 73 6.39 12.61 -12.01
C GLU A 73 5.23 11.71 -11.59
N LEU A 74 5.39 10.38 -11.68
CA LEU A 74 4.39 9.42 -11.22
C LEU A 74 4.11 9.60 -9.71
N ALA A 75 5.15 9.72 -8.89
CA ALA A 75 4.99 9.94 -7.45
C ALA A 75 4.18 11.21 -7.16
N SER A 76 4.48 12.31 -7.86
CA SER A 76 3.73 13.56 -7.79
C SER A 76 2.25 13.38 -8.18
N ARG A 77 1.97 12.69 -9.29
CA ARG A 77 0.59 12.43 -9.77
C ARG A 77 -0.24 11.61 -8.77
N PHE A 78 0.38 10.63 -8.12
CA PHE A 78 -0.29 9.78 -7.11
C PHE A 78 -0.23 10.36 -5.69
N GLY A 79 0.44 11.50 -5.48
CA GLY A 79 0.55 12.14 -4.16
C GLY A 79 1.36 11.31 -3.14
N VAL A 80 2.40 10.62 -3.60
CA VAL A 80 3.29 9.77 -2.78
C VAL A 80 4.75 10.20 -2.89
N SER A 81 5.62 9.60 -2.08
CA SER A 81 7.07 9.80 -2.25
C SER A 81 7.61 8.99 -3.42
N SER A 82 8.72 9.45 -4.03
CA SER A 82 9.41 8.71 -5.09
C SER A 82 9.82 7.30 -4.64
N ALA A 83 10.28 7.16 -3.41
CA ALA A 83 10.60 5.85 -2.84
C ALA A 83 9.39 4.89 -2.78
N ALA A 84 8.20 5.39 -2.45
CA ALA A 84 6.99 4.56 -2.44
C ALA A 84 6.57 4.15 -3.86
N MET A 85 6.70 5.06 -4.83
CA MET A 85 6.44 4.76 -6.24
C MET A 85 7.45 3.75 -6.79
N GLU A 86 8.73 3.89 -6.48
CA GLU A 86 9.79 2.95 -6.88
C GLU A 86 9.51 1.54 -6.36
N ILE A 87 9.18 1.41 -5.06
CA ILE A 87 8.78 0.12 -4.46
C ILE A 87 7.58 -0.47 -5.19
N LYS A 88 6.57 0.35 -5.52
CA LYS A 88 5.38 -0.13 -6.25
C LYS A 88 5.74 -0.65 -7.64
N LEU A 89 6.58 0.07 -8.38
CA LEU A 89 7.03 -0.33 -9.73
C LEU A 89 7.85 -1.63 -9.71
N GLN A 90 8.62 -1.89 -8.66
CA GLN A 90 9.35 -3.15 -8.49
C GLN A 90 8.44 -4.36 -8.17
N LEU A 91 7.25 -4.10 -7.65
CA LEU A 91 6.24 -5.13 -7.32
C LEU A 91 5.24 -5.40 -8.45
N SER A 92 5.26 -4.59 -9.53
CA SER A 92 4.24 -4.54 -10.59
C SER A 92 4.54 -5.41 -11.81
#